data_AF-A0A524G854-F1
#
_entry.id   AF-A0A524G854-F1
#
_cell.length_a   1.000
_cell.length_b   1.000
_cell.length_c   1.000
_cell.angle_alpha   90.00
_cell.angle_beta   90.00
_cell.angle_gamma   90.00
#
_symmetry.space_group_name_H-M   'P 1'
#
loop_
_entity.id
_entity.type
_entity.pdbx_description
1 polymer ?
#
loop_
_entity_poly.entity_id
_entity_poly.type
_entity_poly.pdbx_seq_one_letter_code
_entity_poly.pdbx_strand_id
1 'polypeptide(L)'
;MNDLSKLLFDTWIISATLAFINVIIAMAIHLSTGTGFDFFTVSNLMIPEFGVMLIIGASLLSRQPLDDAKRYDSEGNPTKSWRYAQVGKKIILASLFLLAFIGFFYLLGLVFIPEPL
;
A
#
# COMPACT_ATOMS: atom_id res chain seq x y z
N MET A 1 13.96 17.14 -7.77
CA MET A 1 13.75 15.79 -7.24
C MET A 1 13.90 14.81 -8.41
N ASN A 2 14.70 13.74 -8.28
CA ASN A 2 14.85 12.77 -9.38
C ASN A 2 13.58 11.88 -9.51
N ASP A 3 13.41 11.22 -10.66
CA ASP A 3 12.20 10.44 -10.96
C ASP A 3 11.95 9.30 -9.95
N LEU A 4 13.01 8.69 -9.42
CA LEU A 4 12.92 7.64 -8.41
C LEU A 4 12.40 8.18 -7.08
N SER A 5 12.95 9.30 -6.59
CA SER A 5 12.51 9.94 -5.35
C SER A 5 11.04 10.37 -5.43
N LYS A 6 10.61 10.90 -6.58
CA LYS A 6 9.20 11.25 -6.81
C LYS A 6 8.31 10.02 -6.73
N LEU A 7 8.69 8.94 -7.40
CA LEU A 7 7.95 7.68 -7.39
C LEU A 7 7.82 7.12 -5.97
N LEU A 8 8.93 7.04 -5.23
CA LEU A 8 8.95 6.55 -3.85
C LEU A 8 8.04 7.39 -2.96
N PHE A 9 8.14 8.72 -3.07
CA PHE A 9 7.32 9.66 -2.30
C PHE A 9 5.82 9.51 -2.60
N ASP A 10 5.43 9.48 -3.89
CA ASP A 10 4.04 9.26 -4.30
C ASP A 10 3.48 7.96 -3.70
N THR A 11 4.25 6.86 -3.77
CA THR A 11 3.81 5.56 -3.28
C THR A 11 3.76 5.47 -1.76
N TRP A 12 4.69 6.15 -1.08
CA TRP A 12 4.66 6.25 0.38
C TRP A 12 3.43 7.02 0.86
N ILE A 13 3.04 8.11 0.19
CA ILE A 13 1.83 8.87 0.52
C ILE A 13 0.58 7.99 0.44
N ILE A 14 0.45 7.17 -0.62
CA ILE A 14 -0.68 6.25 -0.79
C ILE A 14 -0.78 5.31 0.41
N SER A 15 0.32 4.67 0.76
CA SER A 15 0.36 3.70 1.87
C SER A 15 0.17 4.35 3.22
N ALA A 16 0.74 5.53 3.45
CA ALA A 16 0.55 6.30 4.68
C ALA A 16 -0.92 6.73 4.84
N THR A 17 -1.59 7.09 3.75
CA THR A 17 -3.02 7.43 3.75
C THR A 17 -3.87 6.22 4.13
N LEU A 18 -3.59 5.04 3.55
CA LEU A 18 -4.28 3.79 3.92
C LEU A 18 -4.02 3.41 5.39
N ALA A 19 -2.78 3.50 5.86
CA ALA A 19 -2.45 3.24 7.26
C ALA A 19 -3.19 4.21 8.20
N PHE A 20 -3.26 5.49 7.85
CA PHE A 20 -3.99 6.50 8.62
C PHE A 20 -5.50 6.21 8.68
N ILE A 21 -6.12 5.81 7.57
CA ILE A 21 -7.52 5.38 7.56
C ILE A 21 -7.74 4.20 8.51
N ASN A 22 -6.85 3.20 8.49
CA ASN A 22 -6.94 2.05 9.38
C ASN A 22 -6.78 2.43 10.87
N VAL A 23 -5.93 3.41 11.18
CA VAL A 23 -5.83 3.99 12.54
C VAL A 23 -7.16 4.60 12.97
N ILE A 24 -7.80 5.41 12.12
CA ILE A 24 -9.11 6.01 12.42
C ILE A 24 -10.17 4.91 12.67
N ILE A 25 -10.19 3.88 11.82
CA ILE A 25 -11.13 2.76 11.96
C ILE A 25 -10.89 2.01 13.27
N ALA A 26 -9.65 1.69 13.60
CA ALA A 26 -9.31 1.01 14.85
C ALA A 26 -9.71 1.84 16.08
N MET A 27 -9.47 3.15 16.07
CA MET A 27 -9.91 4.05 17.14
C MET A 27 -11.45 4.07 17.28
N ALA A 28 -12.20 4.07 16.17
CA ALA A 28 -13.65 3.99 16.23
C ALA A 28 -14.15 2.66 16.82
N ILE A 29 -13.48 1.55 16.49
CA ILE A 29 -13.76 0.23 17.08
C ILE A 29 -13.46 0.24 18.59
N HIS A 30 -12.33 0.78 19.01
CA HIS A 30 -12.00 0.94 20.44
C HIS A 30 -13.11 1.66 21.18
N LEU A 31 -13.46 2.87 20.72
CA LEU A 31 -14.45 3.72 21.40
C LEU A 31 -15.83 3.05 21.50
N SER A 32 -16.18 2.20 20.54
CA SER A 32 -17.48 1.49 20.51
C SER A 32 -17.49 0.18 21.31
N THR A 33 -16.35 -0.47 21.50
CA THR A 33 -16.26 -1.81 22.12
C THR A 33 -15.54 -1.84 23.47
N GLY A 34 -14.80 -0.78 23.82
CA GLY A 34 -13.97 -0.72 25.03
C GLY A 34 -12.77 -1.67 25.01
N THR A 35 -12.31 -2.08 23.82
CA THR A 35 -11.18 -3.01 23.67
C THR A 35 -9.84 -2.26 23.62
N GLY A 36 -8.77 -2.84 24.17
CA GLY A 36 -7.44 -2.19 24.30
C GLY A 36 -6.37 -2.61 23.28
N PHE A 37 -6.74 -3.24 22.16
CA PHE A 37 -5.78 -3.84 21.21
C PHE A 37 -5.69 -3.09 19.87
N ASP A 38 -5.55 -1.76 19.92
CA ASP A 38 -5.63 -0.90 18.72
C ASP A 38 -4.53 -1.18 17.70
N PHE A 39 -3.28 -1.33 18.13
CA PHE A 39 -2.16 -1.55 17.22
C PHE A 39 -2.27 -2.86 16.42
N PHE A 40 -2.73 -3.94 17.09
CA PHE A 40 -3.01 -5.21 16.40
C PHE A 40 -4.21 -5.09 15.46
N THR A 41 -5.24 -4.35 15.87
CA THR A 41 -6.41 -4.09 15.02
C THR A 41 -6.00 -3.37 13.73
N VAL A 42 -5.21 -2.28 13.84
CA VAL A 42 -4.68 -1.55 12.68
C VAL A 42 -3.88 -2.47 11.78
N SER A 43 -2.93 -3.22 12.34
CA SER A 43 -2.11 -4.19 11.60
C SER A 43 -2.98 -5.20 10.84
N ASN A 44 -3.97 -5.78 11.51
CA ASN A 44 -4.82 -6.82 10.95
C ASN A 44 -5.74 -6.30 9.83
N LEU A 45 -6.24 -5.07 9.94
CA LEU A 45 -7.07 -4.46 8.91
C LEU A 45 -6.27 -4.15 7.62
N MET A 46 -4.99 -3.84 7.73
CA MET A 46 -4.13 -3.56 6.57
C MET A 46 -3.70 -4.83 5.81
N ILE A 47 -3.73 -6.02 6.42
CA ILE A 47 -3.36 -7.29 5.75
C ILE A 47 -4.21 -7.57 4.49
N PRO A 48 -5.55 -7.54 4.53
CA PRO A 48 -6.36 -7.75 3.33
C PRO A 48 -6.12 -6.66 2.27
N GLU A 49 -5.93 -5.40 2.68
CA GLU A 49 -5.59 -4.31 1.75
C GLU A 49 -4.27 -4.59 1.01
N PHE A 50 -3.25 -5.04 1.74
CA PHE A 50 -1.98 -5.47 1.15
C PHE A 50 -2.17 -6.58 0.12
N GLY A 51 -2.97 -7.61 0.45
CA GLY A 51 -3.28 -8.70 -0.47
C GLY A 51 -3.99 -8.21 -1.75
N VAL A 52 -5.00 -7.36 -1.60
CA VAL A 52 -5.74 -6.77 -2.74
C VAL A 52 -4.82 -5.91 -3.61
N MET A 53 -3.96 -5.09 -3.00
CA MET A 53 -3.00 -4.27 -3.73
C MET A 53 -2.01 -5.13 -4.51
N LEU A 54 -1.53 -6.25 -3.95
CA LEU A 54 -0.66 -7.16 -4.69
C LEU A 54 -1.35 -7.77 -5.91
N ILE A 55 -2.59 -8.26 -5.75
CA ILE A 55 -3.35 -8.87 -6.85
C ILE A 55 -3.59 -7.85 -7.97
N ILE A 56 -4.09 -6.66 -7.63
CA ILE A 56 -4.39 -5.60 -8.59
C ILE A 56 -3.10 -5.08 -9.23
N GLY A 57 -2.07 -4.81 -8.43
CA GLY A 57 -0.78 -4.32 -8.87
C GLY A 57 -0.09 -5.28 -9.84
N ALA A 58 -0.05 -6.57 -9.52
CA ALA A 58 0.52 -7.61 -10.38
C ALA A 58 -0.28 -7.76 -11.69
N SER A 59 -1.62 -7.73 -11.62
CA SER A 59 -2.49 -7.82 -12.80
C SER A 59 -2.34 -6.62 -13.74
N LEU A 60 -2.02 -5.44 -13.21
CA LEU A 60 -1.74 -4.24 -14.01
C LEU A 60 -0.32 -4.28 -14.56
N LEU A 61 0.67 -4.68 -13.75
CA LEU A 61 2.07 -4.75 -14.15
C LEU A 61 2.31 -5.81 -15.24
N SER A 62 1.57 -6.91 -15.23
CA SER A 62 1.65 -7.95 -16.27
C SER A 62 1.32 -7.46 -17.69
N ARG A 63 0.69 -6.28 -17.81
CA ARG A 63 0.44 -5.61 -19.09
C ARG A 63 1.69 -4.90 -19.65
N GLN A 64 2.84 -5.02 -19.00
CA GLN A 64 4.10 -4.48 -19.51
C GLN A 64 4.41 -5.08 -20.89
N PRO A 65 4.57 -4.25 -21.95
CA PRO A 65 5.01 -4.74 -23.25
C PRO A 65 6.40 -5.39 -23.15
N LEU A 66 6.56 -6.56 -23.78
CA LEU A 66 7.82 -7.32 -23.77
C LEU A 66 8.94 -6.58 -24.53
N ASP A 67 8.59 -5.92 -25.64
CA ASP A 67 9.53 -5.08 -26.39
C ASP A 67 9.44 -3.63 -25.95
N ASP A 68 10.60 -3.01 -25.73
CA ASP A 68 10.71 -1.59 -25.40
C ASP A 68 10.16 -0.71 -26.53
N ALA A 69 10.29 -1.15 -27.78
CA ALA A 69 9.73 -0.49 -28.96
C ALA A 69 8.19 -0.41 -28.94
N LYS A 70 7.51 -1.26 -28.15
CA LYS A 70 6.03 -1.28 -28.03
C LYS A 70 5.53 -0.45 -26.84
N ARG A 71 6.41 0.21 -26.09
CA ARG A 71 6.04 1.07 -24.96
C ARG A 71 5.47 2.41 -25.42
N TYR A 72 5.90 2.89 -26.58
CA TYR A 72 5.50 4.16 -27.17
C TYR A 72 4.87 3.90 -28.55
N ASP A 73 3.86 4.67 -28.90
CA ASP A 73 3.29 4.64 -30.25
C ASP A 73 4.17 5.44 -31.24
N SER A 74 3.73 5.49 -32.50
CA SER A 74 4.43 6.22 -33.57
C SER A 74 4.53 7.73 -33.33
N GLU A 75 3.74 8.28 -32.42
CA GLU A 75 3.76 9.69 -32.03
C GLU A 75 4.62 9.93 -30.78
N GLY A 76 5.22 8.88 -30.21
CA GLY A 76 6.02 8.94 -29.00
C GLY A 76 5.21 8.95 -27.70
N ASN A 77 3.89 8.75 -27.77
CA ASN A 77 3.04 8.70 -26.59
C ASN A 77 3.06 7.30 -25.96
N PRO A 78 2.99 7.20 -24.62
CA PRO A 78 2.98 5.91 -23.94
C PRO A 78 1.69 5.13 -24.27
N THR A 79 1.84 3.88 -24.70
CA THR A 79 0.70 3.02 -25.04
C THR A 79 -0.18 2.75 -23.81
N LYS A 80 -1.47 2.44 -24.03
CA LYS A 80 -2.40 2.11 -22.92
C LYS A 80 -1.84 0.99 -22.03
N SER A 81 -1.25 -0.04 -22.64
CA SER A 81 -0.63 -1.17 -21.92
C SER A 81 0.51 -0.71 -21.02
N TRP A 82 1.41 0.15 -21.55
CA TRP A 82 2.51 0.71 -20.78
C TRP A 82 2.03 1.61 -19.63
N ARG A 83 1.01 2.44 -19.86
CA ARG A 83 0.40 3.26 -18.81
C ARG A 83 -0.16 2.42 -17.66
N TYR A 84 -0.89 1.34 -17.96
CA TYR A 84 -1.40 0.44 -16.93
C TYR A 84 -0.26 -0.27 -16.18
N ALA A 85 0.79 -0.70 -16.88
CA ALA A 85 1.95 -1.30 -16.24
C ALA A 85 2.64 -0.33 -15.25
N GLN A 86 2.76 0.96 -15.59
CA GLN A 86 3.29 1.97 -14.68
C GLN A 86 2.40 2.20 -13.45
N VAL A 87 1.07 2.15 -13.61
CA VAL A 87 0.15 2.19 -12.46
C VAL A 87 0.31 0.93 -11.60
N GLY A 88 0.42 -0.25 -12.20
CA GLY A 88 0.67 -1.51 -11.48
C GLY A 88 1.96 -1.46 -10.67
N LYS A 89 3.04 -0.94 -11.26
CA LYS A 89 4.32 -0.70 -10.57
C LYS A 89 4.15 0.21 -9.34
N LYS A 90 3.40 1.31 -9.46
CA LYS A 90 3.12 2.20 -8.32
C LYS A 90 2.35 1.48 -7.22
N ILE A 91 1.35 0.69 -7.56
CA ILE A 91 0.54 -0.06 -6.58
C ILE A 91 1.39 -1.11 -5.85
N ILE A 92 2.24 -1.86 -6.56
CA ILE A 92 3.16 -2.83 -5.93
C ILE A 92 4.13 -2.12 -4.98
N LEU A 93 4.72 -1.00 -5.41
CA LEU A 93 5.64 -0.27 -4.56
C LEU A 93 4.94 0.31 -3.32
N ALA A 94 3.70 0.79 -3.47
CA ALA A 94 2.87 1.20 -2.35
C ALA A 94 2.54 0.02 -1.42
N SER A 95 2.25 -1.18 -1.95
CA SER A 95 1.97 -2.34 -1.09
C SER A 95 3.18 -2.75 -0.24
N LEU A 96 4.41 -2.54 -0.73
CA LEU A 96 5.62 -2.74 0.07
C LEU A 96 5.71 -1.76 1.25
N PHE A 97 5.37 -0.48 1.04
CA PHE A 97 5.28 0.48 2.14
C PHE A 97 4.15 0.13 3.12
N LEU A 98 3.01 -0.35 2.62
CA LEU A 98 1.90 -0.80 3.48
C LEU A 98 2.32 -2.01 4.33
N LEU A 99 3.08 -2.94 3.76
CA LEU A 99 3.67 -4.06 4.51
C LEU A 99 4.61 -3.57 5.63
N ALA A 100 5.42 -2.53 5.36
CA ALA A 100 6.24 -1.91 6.40
C ALA A 100 5.39 -1.30 7.52
N PHE A 101 4.25 -0.67 7.19
CA PHE A 101 3.30 -0.19 8.21
C PHE A 101 2.66 -1.34 8.99
N ILE A 102 2.25 -2.44 8.33
CA ILE A 102 1.76 -3.66 9.02
C ILE A 102 2.78 -4.12 10.06
N GLY A 103 4.04 -4.31 9.65
CA GLY A 103 5.11 -4.71 10.56
C GLY A 103 5.32 -3.71 11.70
N PHE A 104 5.32 -2.41 11.39
CA PHE A 104 5.46 -1.36 12.39
C PHE A 104 4.35 -1.40 13.45
N PHE A 105 3.08 -1.44 13.03
CA PHE A 105 1.95 -1.49 13.95
C PHE A 105 1.91 -2.80 14.74
N TYR A 106 2.25 -3.93 14.12
CA TYR A 106 2.38 -5.19 14.83
C TYR A 106 3.45 -5.13 15.93
N LEU A 107 4.63 -4.58 15.63
CA LEU A 107 5.69 -4.40 16.61
C LEU A 107 5.29 -3.45 17.74
N LEU A 108 4.57 -2.36 17.43
CA LEU A 108 4.00 -1.49 18.47
C LEU A 108 3.03 -2.25 19.38
N GLY A 109 2.17 -3.12 18.82
CA GLY A 109 1.28 -3.97 19.61
C GLY A 109 2.02 -4.92 20.57
N LEU A 110 3.21 -5.40 20.20
CA LEU A 110 4.06 -6.21 21.07
C LEU A 110 4.76 -5.39 22.16
N VAL A 111 5.05 -4.11 21.91
CA VAL A 111 5.68 -3.22 22.90
C VAL A 111 4.65 -2.69 23.88
N PHE A 112 3.47 -2.32 23.40
CA PHE A 112 2.36 -1.77 24.18
C PHE A 112 1.28 -2.83 24.37
N ILE A 113 1.64 -3.94 25.02
CA ILE A 113 0.68 -5.00 25.37
C ILE A 113 -0.30 -4.41 26.39
N PRO A 114 -1.62 -4.45 26.14
CA PRO A 114 -2.59 -3.97 27.12
C PRO A 114 -2.52 -4.86 28.37
N GLU A 115 -2.37 -4.25 29.53
CA GLU A 115 -2.41 -4.96 30.81
C GLU A 115 -3.80 -5.59 30.99
N PRO A 116 -3.89 -6.83 31.49
CA PRO A 116 -5.18 -7.39 31.87
C PRO A 116 -5.78 -6.56 33.02
N LEU A 117 -6.97 -6.00 32.78
CA LEU A 117 -7.80 -5.34 33.79
C LEU A 117 -8.18 -6.29 34.93
#